data_AF-A0A1Y5FHY2-F1
#
_entry.id   AF-A0A1Y5FHY2-F1
#
_cell.length_a   1.000
_cell.length_b   1.000
_cell.length_c   1.000
_cell.angle_alpha   90.00
_cell.angle_beta   90.00
_cell.angle_gamma   90.00
#
_symmetry.space_group_name_H-M   'P 1'
#
loop_
_entity.id
_entity.type
_entity.pdbx_description
1 polymer ?
#
loop_
_entity_poly.entity_id
_entity_poly.type
_entity_poly.pdbx_seq_one_letter_code
_entity_poly.pdbx_strand_id
1 'polypeptide(L)'
;MKICHYRHSGDLGVKTRLGILDESAGIIIDPNFVWALNYQMEGRFNPYDRANKKLPSSLFEVLTLSDSPLDDLRDSLEKYNALKKAGNFKTTEGIPTFFKIDDESISLTKPLDRISTYRDFYAHEKHVAKGFAKRNEPIPSAWYEIPAYYKGPTHGFIGPEEEVLWPHYTNILDYELELGMVVGKEGINIKEKDAINHIFGFTILNDISARDIQKKEMAVRLGPAKGKDFCSIIGPVITTIDEFNNVEPDLLMTATINGEEWSRGQSGDSHFSFSQMIAHVSMDEWVLPADLFGSGTVGTGCGLEIDKWIQPGDEIELFVEGIGKLKNKIGNKKA
;
A
#
# COMPACT_ATOMS: atom_id res chain seq x y z
N MET A 1 -3.35 -9.48 10.33
CA MET A 1 -3.14 -10.29 9.12
C MET A 1 -2.28 -9.51 8.12
N LYS A 2 -1.55 -10.19 7.24
CA LYS A 2 -0.87 -9.57 6.08
C LYS A 2 -1.66 -9.87 4.80
N ILE A 3 -2.27 -8.85 4.22
CA ILE A 3 -3.13 -8.96 3.04
C ILE A 3 -2.32 -8.63 1.79
N CYS A 4 -2.44 -9.46 0.76
CA CYS A 4 -1.71 -9.28 -0.48
C CYS A 4 -2.63 -9.48 -1.69
N HIS A 5 -2.17 -9.04 -2.86
CA HIS A 5 -2.61 -9.60 -4.12
C HIS A 5 -1.47 -10.40 -4.71
N TYR A 6 -1.83 -11.52 -5.31
CA TYR A 6 -0.91 -12.37 -6.04
C TYR A 6 -1.43 -12.59 -7.46
N ARG A 7 -0.51 -12.74 -8.39
CA ARG A 7 -0.75 -13.19 -9.76
C ARG A 7 -0.58 -14.69 -9.79
N HIS A 8 -1.55 -15.40 -10.34
CA HIS A 8 -1.47 -16.81 -10.65
C HIS A 8 -1.44 -16.99 -12.16
N SER A 9 -0.31 -17.49 -12.67
CA SER A 9 -0.07 -17.76 -14.08
C SER A 9 -0.46 -19.21 -14.39
N GLY A 10 -1.54 -19.41 -15.13
CA GLY A 10 -1.98 -20.74 -15.58
C GLY A 10 -2.30 -20.78 -17.06
N ASP A 11 -2.84 -21.90 -17.52
CA ASP A 11 -3.15 -22.17 -18.94
C ASP A 11 -4.11 -21.14 -19.57
N LEU A 12 -4.95 -20.50 -18.75
CA LEU A 12 -5.93 -19.48 -19.17
C LEU A 12 -5.39 -18.04 -19.04
N GLY A 13 -4.09 -17.88 -18.77
CA GLY A 13 -3.43 -16.61 -18.57
C GLY A 13 -3.20 -16.26 -17.09
N VAL A 14 -2.83 -15.00 -16.86
CA VAL A 14 -2.50 -14.48 -15.53
C VAL A 14 -3.74 -13.91 -14.87
N LYS A 15 -4.05 -14.35 -13.66
CA LYS A 15 -5.15 -13.80 -12.84
C LYS A 15 -4.61 -13.20 -11.56
N THR A 16 -4.98 -11.96 -11.27
CA THR A 16 -4.72 -11.34 -9.97
C THR A 16 -5.82 -11.71 -8.98
N ARG A 17 -5.44 -12.12 -7.77
CA ARG A 17 -6.36 -12.58 -6.73
C ARG A 17 -5.93 -12.11 -5.35
N LEU A 18 -6.90 -11.84 -4.49
CA LEU A 18 -6.71 -11.53 -3.08
C LEU A 18 -6.12 -12.74 -2.35
N GLY A 19 -5.16 -12.51 -1.47
CA GLY A 19 -4.55 -13.53 -0.63
C GLY A 19 -4.23 -13.02 0.77
N ILE A 20 -4.08 -13.95 1.70
CA ILE A 20 -3.57 -13.70 3.05
C ILE A 20 -2.20 -14.38 3.14
N LEU A 21 -1.15 -13.59 3.34
CA LEU A 21 0.22 -14.06 3.41
C LEU A 21 0.53 -14.62 4.81
N ASP A 22 0.92 -15.88 4.86
CA ASP A 22 1.53 -16.51 6.04
C ASP A 22 3.03 -16.68 5.77
N GLU A 23 3.81 -15.67 6.17
CA GLU A 23 5.27 -15.66 5.99
C GLU A 23 5.95 -16.81 6.72
N SER A 24 5.41 -17.22 7.87
CA SER A 24 6.00 -18.30 8.67
C SER A 24 5.88 -19.67 7.99
N ALA A 25 4.80 -19.87 7.24
CA ALA A 25 4.57 -21.09 6.47
C ALA A 25 5.03 -20.98 5.00
N GLY A 26 5.40 -19.79 4.53
CA GLY A 26 5.81 -19.56 3.13
C GLY A 26 4.67 -19.76 2.13
N ILE A 27 3.43 -19.42 2.52
CA ILE A 27 2.24 -19.64 1.70
C ILE A 27 1.36 -18.39 1.61
N ILE A 28 0.56 -18.35 0.55
CA ILE A 28 -0.53 -17.42 0.35
C ILE A 28 -1.83 -18.21 0.40
N ILE A 29 -2.69 -17.90 1.37
CA ILE A 29 -4.04 -18.48 1.49
C ILE A 29 -4.96 -17.68 0.58
N ASP A 30 -5.68 -18.32 -0.34
CA ASP A 30 -6.70 -17.67 -1.16
C ASP A 30 -8.05 -17.78 -0.44
N PRO A 31 -8.55 -16.69 0.16
CA PRO A 31 -9.69 -16.78 1.04
C PRO A 31 -10.99 -17.01 0.24
N ASN A 32 -11.05 -16.62 -1.04
CA ASN A 32 -12.17 -16.94 -1.93
C ASN A 32 -12.25 -18.45 -2.19
N PHE A 33 -11.13 -19.12 -2.49
CA PHE A 33 -11.11 -20.57 -2.65
C PHE A 33 -11.36 -21.32 -1.34
N VAL A 34 -10.93 -20.78 -0.20
CA VAL A 34 -11.30 -21.31 1.12
C VAL A 34 -12.83 -21.33 1.29
N TRP A 35 -13.51 -20.24 0.97
CA TRP A 35 -14.97 -20.17 1.03
C TRP A 35 -15.65 -21.12 0.02
N ALA A 36 -15.12 -21.23 -1.21
CA ALA A 36 -15.64 -22.15 -2.21
C ALA A 36 -15.57 -23.61 -1.71
N LEU A 37 -14.43 -24.04 -1.16
CA LEU A 37 -14.27 -25.37 -0.59
C LEU A 37 -15.20 -25.60 0.62
N ASN A 38 -15.32 -24.62 1.51
CA ASN A 38 -16.25 -24.71 2.64
C ASN A 38 -17.69 -24.93 2.16
N TYR A 39 -18.15 -24.20 1.15
CA TYR A 39 -19.48 -24.39 0.58
C TYR A 39 -19.66 -25.74 -0.12
N GLN A 40 -18.62 -26.28 -0.77
CA GLN A 40 -18.64 -27.64 -1.32
C GLN A 40 -18.84 -28.68 -0.22
N MET A 41 -18.10 -28.55 0.89
CA MET A 41 -18.21 -29.47 2.03
C MET A 41 -19.57 -29.41 2.71
N GLU A 42 -20.22 -28.24 2.71
CA GLU A 42 -21.61 -28.07 3.17
C GLU A 42 -22.66 -28.60 2.17
N GLY A 43 -22.26 -29.09 0.99
CA GLY A 43 -23.18 -29.55 -0.06
C GLY A 43 -23.98 -28.43 -0.71
N ARG A 44 -23.47 -27.18 -0.70
CA ARG A 44 -24.16 -26.03 -1.27
C ARG A 44 -24.00 -26.00 -2.80
N PHE A 45 -25.10 -25.74 -3.49
CA PHE A 45 -25.09 -25.48 -4.94
C PHE A 45 -24.37 -24.17 -5.28
N ASN A 46 -23.62 -24.15 -6.39
CA ASN A 46 -22.79 -23.03 -6.88
C ASN A 46 -21.81 -22.45 -5.83
N PRO A 47 -20.86 -23.26 -5.34
CA PRO A 47 -19.91 -22.84 -4.29
C PRO A 47 -19.05 -21.63 -4.70
N TYR A 48 -18.61 -21.56 -5.96
CA TYR A 48 -17.78 -20.47 -6.45
C TYR A 48 -18.54 -19.14 -6.56
N ASP A 49 -19.77 -19.14 -7.07
CA ASP A 49 -20.59 -17.92 -7.13
C ASP A 49 -20.90 -17.39 -5.72
N ARG A 50 -21.10 -18.30 -4.77
CA ARG A 50 -21.30 -17.93 -3.35
C ARG A 50 -20.02 -17.36 -2.75
N ALA A 51 -18.87 -17.97 -3.02
CA ALA A 51 -17.58 -17.45 -2.58
C ALA A 51 -17.29 -16.06 -3.17
N ASN A 52 -17.56 -15.85 -4.47
CA ASN A 52 -17.41 -14.54 -5.12
C ASN A 52 -18.29 -13.45 -4.50
N LYS A 53 -19.47 -13.82 -3.99
CA LYS A 53 -20.36 -12.88 -3.27
C LYS A 53 -19.95 -12.66 -1.81
N LYS A 54 -19.42 -13.68 -1.13
CA LYS A 54 -19.03 -13.59 0.29
C LYS A 54 -17.67 -12.92 0.45
N LEU A 55 -16.70 -13.30 -0.38
CA LEU A 55 -15.36 -12.78 -0.33
C LEU A 55 -14.75 -12.78 -1.75
N PRO A 56 -14.97 -11.71 -2.52
CA PRO A 56 -14.43 -11.59 -3.86
C PRO A 56 -12.89 -11.61 -3.88
N SER A 57 -12.32 -11.84 -5.07
CA SER A 57 -10.86 -11.85 -5.25
C SER A 57 -10.24 -10.44 -5.37
N SER A 58 -11.05 -9.38 -5.25
CA SER A 58 -10.64 -7.98 -5.23
C SER A 58 -10.68 -7.46 -3.79
N LEU A 59 -9.61 -6.80 -3.32
CA LEU A 59 -9.64 -6.18 -1.99
C LEU A 59 -10.55 -4.96 -2.02
N PHE A 60 -10.52 -4.19 -3.11
CA PHE A 60 -11.44 -3.07 -3.31
C PHE A 60 -12.91 -3.49 -3.15
N GLU A 61 -13.33 -4.60 -3.77
CA GLU A 61 -14.70 -5.11 -3.61
C GLU A 61 -14.97 -5.57 -2.17
N VAL A 62 -14.02 -6.24 -1.51
CA VAL A 62 -14.17 -6.61 -0.09
C VAL A 62 -14.38 -5.37 0.78
N LEU A 63 -13.57 -4.33 0.60
CA LEU A 63 -13.64 -3.09 1.40
C LEU A 63 -14.90 -2.28 1.12
N THR A 64 -15.47 -2.35 -0.09
CA THR A 64 -16.63 -1.55 -0.48
C THR A 64 -17.97 -2.25 -0.31
N LEU A 65 -17.99 -3.59 -0.28
CA LEU A 65 -19.24 -4.37 -0.17
C LEU A 65 -19.48 -4.94 1.24
N SER A 66 -18.45 -5.00 2.09
CA SER A 66 -18.56 -5.52 3.45
C SER A 66 -18.68 -4.40 4.48
N ASP A 67 -19.58 -4.59 5.45
CA ASP A 67 -19.66 -3.73 6.65
C ASP A 67 -18.49 -3.99 7.63
N SER A 68 -17.86 -5.16 7.55
CA SER A 68 -16.80 -5.64 8.46
C SER A 68 -15.73 -6.44 7.70
N PRO A 69 -14.94 -5.81 6.80
CA PRO A 69 -14.00 -6.52 5.94
C PRO A 69 -12.90 -7.28 6.72
N LEU A 70 -12.48 -6.78 7.87
CA LEU A 70 -11.50 -7.48 8.73
C LEU A 70 -12.08 -8.77 9.30
N ASP A 71 -13.35 -8.77 9.72
CA ASP A 71 -14.00 -9.96 10.27
C ASP A 71 -14.22 -11.00 9.17
N ASP A 72 -14.60 -10.59 7.96
CA ASP A 72 -14.72 -11.50 6.82
C ASP A 72 -13.40 -12.21 6.46
N LEU A 73 -12.27 -11.50 6.56
CA LEU A 73 -10.94 -12.07 6.34
C LEU A 73 -10.54 -13.01 7.50
N ARG A 74 -10.87 -12.67 8.75
CA ARG A 74 -10.66 -13.56 9.92
C ARG A 74 -11.47 -14.83 9.80
N ASP A 75 -12.76 -14.75 9.45
CA ASP A 75 -13.63 -15.90 9.19
C ASP A 75 -13.01 -16.83 8.13
N SER A 76 -12.37 -16.26 7.13
CA SER A 76 -11.67 -17.01 6.08
C SER A 76 -10.47 -17.79 6.64
N LEU A 77 -9.69 -17.20 7.54
CA LEU A 77 -8.60 -17.90 8.24
C LEU A 77 -9.13 -18.99 9.18
N GLU A 78 -10.22 -18.75 9.89
CA GLU A 78 -10.85 -19.76 10.74
C GLU A 78 -11.28 -20.97 9.92
N LYS A 79 -11.93 -20.73 8.78
CA LYS A 79 -12.32 -21.78 7.83
C LYS A 79 -11.12 -22.51 7.26
N TYR A 80 -10.08 -21.79 6.84
CA TYR A 80 -8.83 -22.40 6.37
C TYR A 80 -8.22 -23.32 7.43
N ASN A 81 -8.19 -22.89 8.69
CA ASN A 81 -7.67 -23.69 9.80
C ASN A 81 -8.53 -24.94 10.07
N ALA A 82 -9.85 -24.85 9.92
CA ALA A 82 -10.73 -26.02 10.02
C ALA A 82 -10.48 -27.01 8.87
N LEU A 83 -10.35 -26.53 7.63
CA LEU A 83 -10.02 -27.31 6.45
C LEU A 83 -8.65 -28.00 6.58
N LYS A 84 -7.65 -27.27 7.09
CA LYS A 84 -6.31 -27.78 7.38
C LYS A 84 -6.33 -28.93 8.38
N LYS A 85 -7.12 -28.82 9.45
CA LYS A 85 -7.30 -29.91 10.44
C LYS A 85 -8.00 -31.14 9.84
N ALA A 86 -8.90 -30.94 8.89
CA ALA A 86 -9.57 -32.02 8.18
C ALA A 86 -8.71 -32.67 7.07
N GLY A 87 -7.52 -32.12 6.78
CA GLY A 87 -6.66 -32.60 5.68
C GLY A 87 -7.20 -32.30 4.29
N ASN A 88 -8.15 -31.35 4.17
CA ASN A 88 -8.76 -31.00 2.90
C ASN A 88 -8.28 -29.61 2.44
N PHE A 89 -7.61 -29.57 1.30
CA PHE A 89 -6.97 -28.34 0.80
C PHE A 89 -7.34 -28.00 -0.63
N LYS A 90 -8.18 -28.82 -1.28
CA LYS A 90 -8.49 -28.68 -2.69
C LYS A 90 -9.99 -28.75 -2.90
N THR A 91 -10.49 -27.92 -3.80
CA THR A 91 -11.86 -28.02 -4.30
C THR A 91 -12.09 -29.35 -5.03
N THR A 92 -13.34 -29.69 -5.31
CA THR A 92 -13.68 -30.88 -6.12
C THR A 92 -13.08 -30.84 -7.52
N GLU A 93 -12.76 -29.65 -8.02
CA GLU A 93 -12.09 -29.39 -9.30
C GLU A 93 -10.55 -29.40 -9.18
N GLY A 94 -10.01 -29.70 -7.99
CA GLY A 94 -8.58 -29.81 -7.73
C GLY A 94 -7.86 -28.48 -7.46
N ILE A 95 -8.59 -27.37 -7.32
CA ILE A 95 -8.01 -26.04 -7.09
C ILE A 95 -7.58 -25.94 -5.62
N PRO A 96 -6.31 -25.63 -5.32
CA PRO A 96 -5.85 -25.51 -3.94
C PRO A 96 -6.35 -24.22 -3.28
N THR A 97 -6.56 -24.26 -1.96
CA THR A 97 -6.96 -23.11 -1.14
C THR A 97 -5.79 -22.26 -0.65
N PHE A 98 -4.56 -22.70 -0.91
CA PHE A 98 -3.34 -21.96 -0.65
C PHE A 98 -2.29 -22.31 -1.71
N PHE A 99 -1.32 -21.41 -1.87
CA PHE A 99 -0.22 -21.55 -2.82
C PHE A 99 1.10 -21.28 -2.10
N LYS A 100 2.17 -21.95 -2.50
CA LYS A 100 3.50 -21.60 -1.98
C LYS A 100 4.01 -20.34 -2.65
N ILE A 101 4.71 -19.51 -1.89
CA ILE A 101 5.28 -18.25 -2.43
C ILE A 101 6.45 -18.49 -3.39
N ASP A 102 7.10 -19.66 -3.32
CA ASP A 102 8.21 -20.07 -4.19
C ASP A 102 7.76 -20.83 -5.46
N ASP A 103 6.44 -20.95 -5.67
CA ASP A 103 5.89 -21.54 -6.89
C ASP A 103 6.07 -20.56 -8.06
N GLU A 104 6.68 -21.00 -9.16
CA GLU A 104 6.94 -20.17 -10.35
C GLU A 104 5.67 -19.59 -10.99
N SER A 105 4.52 -20.21 -10.73
CA SER A 105 3.21 -19.71 -11.20
C SER A 105 2.68 -18.54 -10.36
N ILE A 106 3.32 -18.22 -9.23
CA ILE A 106 2.87 -17.25 -8.24
C ILE A 106 3.85 -16.09 -8.16
N SER A 107 3.33 -14.86 -8.22
CA SER A 107 4.10 -13.67 -7.90
C SER A 107 3.25 -12.66 -7.14
N LEU A 108 3.84 -11.92 -6.19
CA LEU A 108 3.12 -10.82 -5.55
C LEU A 108 2.92 -9.65 -6.53
N THR A 109 1.91 -8.83 -6.27
CA THR A 109 1.70 -7.54 -6.94
C THR A 109 1.17 -6.53 -5.90
N LYS A 110 0.82 -5.32 -6.32
CA LYS A 110 0.31 -4.29 -5.41
C LYS A 110 -0.87 -4.84 -4.58
N PRO A 111 -0.90 -4.68 -3.25
CA PRO A 111 -1.89 -5.32 -2.39
C PRO A 111 -3.28 -4.68 -2.43
N LEU A 112 -3.46 -3.63 -3.24
CA LEU A 112 -4.72 -2.96 -3.48
C LEU A 112 -4.93 -2.81 -4.98
N ASP A 113 -5.95 -3.49 -5.49
CA ASP A 113 -6.23 -3.60 -6.93
C ASP A 113 -6.84 -2.33 -7.52
N ARG A 114 -7.52 -1.53 -6.69
CA ARG A 114 -8.06 -0.22 -7.05
C ARG A 114 -8.00 0.73 -5.86
N ILE A 115 -7.55 1.96 -6.12
CA ILE A 115 -7.54 3.06 -5.14
C ILE A 115 -8.72 3.99 -5.44
N SER A 116 -9.51 4.32 -4.42
CA SER A 116 -10.67 5.23 -4.54
C SER A 116 -10.19 6.67 -4.74
N THR A 117 -9.38 7.15 -3.81
CA THR A 117 -8.68 8.44 -3.86
C THR A 117 -7.27 8.24 -3.32
N TYR A 118 -6.27 8.85 -3.96
CA TYR A 118 -4.92 8.95 -3.40
C TYR A 118 -4.69 10.36 -2.87
N ARG A 119 -4.31 10.46 -1.60
CA ARG A 119 -3.91 11.70 -0.94
C ARG A 119 -2.54 11.51 -0.34
N ASP A 120 -1.64 12.41 -0.66
CA ASP A 120 -0.27 12.34 -0.20
C ASP A 120 0.00 13.52 0.72
N PHE A 121 0.16 13.22 2.01
CA PHE A 121 0.34 14.23 3.03
C PHE A 121 1.78 14.70 3.09
N TYR A 122 2.01 15.76 3.84
CA TYR A 122 3.34 16.33 4.03
C TYR A 122 3.69 16.37 5.51
N ALA A 123 3.55 15.26 6.23
CA ALA A 123 3.42 15.30 7.69
C ALA A 123 4.75 15.22 8.49
N HIS A 124 5.86 14.83 7.87
CA HIS A 124 7.14 14.68 8.56
C HIS A 124 7.98 15.97 8.54
N GLU A 125 8.13 16.62 9.70
CA GLU A 125 8.79 17.92 9.81
C GLU A 125 10.25 17.91 9.31
N LYS A 126 11.00 16.84 9.59
CA LYS A 126 12.40 16.71 9.13
C LYS A 126 12.50 16.84 7.61
N HIS A 127 11.62 16.15 6.89
CA HIS A 127 11.55 16.20 5.44
C HIS A 127 11.13 17.58 4.94
N VAL A 128 10.10 18.16 5.57
CA VAL A 128 9.58 19.50 5.26
C VAL A 128 10.66 20.57 5.43
N ALA A 129 11.33 20.57 6.58
CA ALA A 129 12.40 21.50 6.92
C ALA A 129 13.53 21.45 5.91
N LYS A 130 13.94 20.25 5.48
CA LYS A 130 14.99 20.08 4.45
C LYS A 130 14.55 20.62 3.10
N GLY A 131 13.33 20.33 2.66
CA GLY A 131 12.78 20.85 1.41
C GLY A 131 12.75 22.37 1.37
N PHE A 132 12.26 23.02 2.43
CA PHE A 132 12.20 24.48 2.56
C PHE A 132 13.59 25.12 2.68
N ALA A 133 14.51 24.51 3.44
CA ALA A 133 15.88 24.98 3.53
C ALA A 133 16.59 25.00 2.16
N LYS A 134 16.38 23.98 1.31
CA LYS A 134 16.93 23.95 -0.06
C LYS A 134 16.39 25.04 -0.98
N ARG A 135 15.25 25.65 -0.64
CA ARG A 135 14.66 26.80 -1.34
C ARG A 135 15.02 28.14 -0.69
N ASN A 136 15.76 28.15 0.42
CA ASN A 136 16.00 29.32 1.26
C ASN A 136 14.70 29.99 1.73
N GLU A 137 13.71 29.17 2.08
CA GLU A 137 12.40 29.60 2.56
C GLU A 137 12.16 29.05 3.97
N PRO A 138 11.42 29.75 4.85
CA PRO A 138 10.96 29.19 6.11
C PRO A 138 9.79 28.24 5.88
N ILE A 139 9.57 27.31 6.82
CA ILE A 139 8.34 26.50 6.86
C ILE A 139 7.16 27.45 7.12
N PRO A 140 6.10 27.44 6.29
CA PRO A 140 4.90 28.24 6.52
C PRO A 140 4.20 27.83 7.82
N SER A 141 3.66 28.77 8.60
CA SER A 141 2.93 28.45 9.85
C SER A 141 1.77 27.49 9.62
N ALA A 142 1.09 27.65 8.47
CA ALA A 142 -0.02 26.79 8.05
C ALA A 142 0.34 25.29 8.05
N TRP A 143 1.61 24.93 7.85
CA TRP A 143 2.05 23.54 7.91
C TRP A 143 1.84 22.92 9.31
N TYR A 144 2.01 23.71 10.38
CA TYR A 144 1.76 23.27 11.76
C TYR A 144 0.27 23.38 12.16
N GLU A 145 -0.56 23.99 11.32
CA GLU A 145 -1.98 24.26 11.61
C GLU A 145 -2.91 23.24 10.93
N ILE A 146 -2.55 22.77 9.74
CA ILE A 146 -3.35 21.83 8.96
C ILE A 146 -2.50 20.69 8.38
N PRO A 147 -3.00 19.44 8.34
CA PRO A 147 -2.33 18.34 7.66
C PRO A 147 -2.42 18.54 6.14
N ALA A 148 -1.46 19.29 5.59
CA ALA A 148 -1.41 19.61 4.17
C ALA A 148 -1.18 18.34 3.33
N TYR A 149 -1.91 18.23 2.22
CA TYR A 149 -1.79 17.15 1.25
C TYR A 149 -2.11 17.62 -0.17
N TYR A 150 -1.71 16.83 -1.16
CA TYR A 150 -2.20 16.95 -2.53
C TYR A 150 -2.97 15.69 -2.95
N LYS A 151 -3.81 15.80 -3.99
CA LYS A 151 -4.50 14.66 -4.60
C LYS A 151 -3.65 14.14 -5.76
N GLY A 152 -3.19 12.90 -5.68
CA GLY A 152 -2.42 12.23 -6.73
C GLY A 152 -3.29 11.44 -7.70
N PRO A 153 -2.70 10.79 -8.73
CA PRO A 153 -3.44 9.88 -9.59
C PRO A 153 -3.92 8.67 -8.80
N THR A 154 -5.03 8.06 -9.21
CA THR A 154 -5.49 6.76 -8.65
C THR A 154 -5.07 5.56 -9.51
N HIS A 155 -4.36 5.84 -10.60
CA HIS A 155 -3.80 4.87 -11.52
C HIS A 155 -2.27 4.99 -11.56
N GLY A 156 -1.59 4.04 -12.20
CA GLY A 156 -0.12 4.07 -12.33
C GLY A 156 0.62 3.49 -11.13
N PHE A 157 -0.12 3.02 -10.12
CA PHE A 157 0.46 2.25 -9.01
C PHE A 157 0.96 0.89 -9.48
N ILE A 158 2.16 0.56 -9.03
CA ILE A 158 2.92 -0.65 -9.34
C ILE A 158 3.20 -1.42 -8.04
N GLY A 159 3.45 -2.73 -8.13
CA GLY A 159 3.71 -3.61 -7.00
C GLY A 159 5.20 -3.94 -6.78
N PRO A 160 5.49 -4.87 -5.85
CA PRO A 160 6.85 -5.37 -5.66
C PRO A 160 7.40 -6.01 -6.94
N GLU A 161 8.72 -5.86 -7.14
CA GLU A 161 9.52 -6.42 -8.23
C GLU A 161 9.19 -5.94 -9.64
N GLU A 162 8.17 -5.10 -9.81
CA GLU A 162 7.88 -4.45 -11.09
C GLU A 162 8.88 -3.34 -11.38
N GLU A 163 9.29 -3.21 -12.65
CA GLU A 163 10.28 -2.21 -13.08
C GLU A 163 9.69 -0.78 -13.02
N VAL A 164 10.41 0.14 -12.37
CA VAL A 164 10.08 1.57 -12.39
C VAL A 164 10.60 2.17 -13.67
N LEU A 165 9.70 2.43 -14.62
CA LEU A 165 10.08 3.00 -15.90
C LEU A 165 10.52 4.46 -15.74
N TRP A 166 11.74 4.76 -16.19
CA TRP A 166 12.27 6.11 -16.17
C TRP A 166 11.57 7.00 -17.21
N PRO A 167 10.83 8.05 -16.82
CA PRO A 167 10.12 8.90 -17.77
C PRO A 167 11.09 9.69 -18.67
N HIS A 168 10.83 9.70 -19.98
CA HIS A 168 11.73 10.36 -20.96
C HIS A 168 11.99 11.84 -20.66
N TYR A 169 11.03 12.52 -20.02
CA TYR A 169 11.06 13.96 -19.76
C TYR A 169 11.88 14.38 -18.53
N THR A 170 12.30 13.46 -17.65
CA THR A 170 13.04 13.79 -16.41
C THR A 170 14.48 13.30 -16.45
N ASN A 171 15.39 14.06 -15.85
CA ASN A 171 16.78 13.69 -15.62
C ASN A 171 17.10 13.40 -14.15
N ILE A 172 16.16 13.67 -13.23
CA ILE A 172 16.38 13.53 -11.79
C ILE A 172 15.18 12.78 -11.22
N LEU A 173 15.32 11.45 -11.17
CA LEU A 173 14.37 10.58 -10.50
C LEU A 173 14.78 10.42 -9.04
N ASP A 174 13.81 10.21 -8.17
CA ASP A 174 14.00 10.05 -6.73
C ASP A 174 12.97 9.08 -6.15
N TYR A 175 13.33 8.41 -5.07
CA TYR A 175 12.40 7.61 -4.27
C TYR A 175 11.88 8.44 -3.10
N GLU A 176 10.73 8.07 -2.57
CA GLU A 176 10.16 8.68 -1.36
C GLU A 176 9.59 7.59 -0.46
N LEU A 177 10.28 7.29 0.63
CA LEU A 177 9.85 6.29 1.60
C LEU A 177 8.74 6.83 2.49
N GLU A 178 7.56 6.22 2.38
CA GLU A 178 6.36 6.61 3.10
C GLU A 178 5.63 5.42 3.72
N LEU A 179 4.81 5.71 4.73
CA LEU A 179 3.81 4.79 5.25
C LEU A 179 2.47 5.10 4.55
N GLY A 180 1.92 4.12 3.85
CA GLY A 180 0.60 4.21 3.22
C GLY A 180 -0.48 3.65 4.13
N MET A 181 -1.49 4.44 4.47
CA MET A 181 -2.68 4.01 5.21
C MET A 181 -3.83 3.75 4.25
N VAL A 182 -4.47 2.58 4.39
CA VAL A 182 -5.65 2.20 3.59
C VAL A 182 -6.90 2.36 4.43
N VAL A 183 -7.88 3.09 3.91
CA VAL A 183 -9.19 3.24 4.54
C VAL A 183 -10.02 1.97 4.32
N GLY A 184 -10.58 1.44 5.40
CA GLY A 184 -11.47 0.28 5.39
C GLY A 184 -12.96 0.60 5.53
N LYS A 185 -13.30 1.80 6.00
CA LYS A 185 -14.69 2.19 6.27
C LYS A 185 -14.95 3.64 5.85
N GLU A 186 -16.03 3.86 5.11
CA GLU A 186 -16.48 5.20 4.73
C GLU A 186 -16.88 6.08 5.92
N GLY A 187 -16.79 7.38 5.72
CA GLY A 187 -17.39 8.36 6.61
C GLY A 187 -17.25 9.79 6.12
N ILE A 188 -18.00 10.67 6.76
CA ILE A 188 -17.97 12.12 6.58
C ILE A 188 -18.04 12.76 7.97
N ASN A 189 -17.35 13.89 8.16
CA ASN A 189 -17.26 14.61 9.43
C ASN A 189 -16.82 13.70 10.59
N ILE A 190 -15.82 12.86 10.32
CA ILE A 190 -15.26 11.89 11.26
C ILE A 190 -14.49 12.65 12.33
N LYS A 191 -14.78 12.35 13.61
CA LYS A 191 -14.02 12.92 14.72
C LYS A 191 -12.70 12.17 14.84
N GLU A 192 -11.63 12.89 15.18
CA GLU A 192 -10.27 12.32 15.36
C GLU A 192 -10.28 11.06 16.24
N LYS A 193 -10.96 11.09 17.39
CA LYS A 193 -11.07 9.95 18.32
C LYS A 193 -11.72 8.69 17.72
N ASP A 194 -12.52 8.85 16.67
CA ASP A 194 -13.27 7.78 16.02
C ASP A 194 -12.55 7.32 14.74
N ALA A 195 -11.57 8.10 14.24
CA ALA A 195 -10.90 7.91 12.96
C ALA A 195 -10.10 6.61 12.86
N ILE A 196 -9.52 6.13 13.97
CA ILE A 196 -8.80 4.85 14.02
C ILE A 196 -9.67 3.67 13.54
N ASN A 197 -11.00 3.74 13.75
CA ASN A 197 -11.94 2.70 13.32
C ASN A 197 -12.21 2.69 11.81
N HIS A 198 -11.68 3.68 11.09
CA HIS A 198 -11.78 3.76 9.63
C HIS A 198 -10.53 3.19 8.93
N ILE A 199 -9.47 2.89 9.67
CA ILE A 199 -8.22 2.36 9.12
C ILE A 199 -8.36 0.85 8.92
N PHE A 200 -8.11 0.37 7.71
CA PHE A 200 -7.99 -1.06 7.42
C PHE A 200 -6.61 -1.60 7.82
N GLY A 201 -5.57 -0.87 7.45
CA GLY A 201 -4.19 -1.27 7.69
C GLY A 201 -3.18 -0.36 6.99
N PHE A 202 -1.91 -0.77 7.04
CA PHE A 202 -0.78 -0.01 6.52
C PHE A 202 0.04 -0.82 5.52
N THR A 203 0.61 -0.15 4.52
CA THR A 203 1.52 -0.69 3.52
C THR A 203 2.72 0.25 3.34
N ILE A 204 3.79 -0.21 2.69
CA ILE A 204 4.89 0.68 2.28
C ILE A 204 4.42 1.44 1.05
N LEU A 205 4.66 2.75 1.01
CA LEU A 205 4.47 3.57 -0.17
C LEU A 205 5.83 4.12 -0.63
N ASN A 206 6.11 3.99 -1.93
CA ASN A 206 7.20 4.67 -2.60
C ASN A 206 6.62 5.67 -3.61
N ASP A 207 6.64 6.98 -3.30
CA ASP A 207 6.07 8.00 -4.19
C ASP A 207 7.13 8.61 -5.12
N ILE A 208 7.42 7.88 -6.21
CA ILE A 208 8.53 8.16 -7.12
C ILE A 208 8.40 9.57 -7.69
N SER A 209 9.51 10.31 -7.62
CA SER A 209 9.52 11.74 -7.92
C SER A 209 10.44 12.08 -9.07
N ALA A 210 9.91 12.80 -10.07
CA ALA A 210 10.71 13.48 -11.10
C ALA A 210 11.03 14.91 -10.62
N ARG A 211 12.12 15.07 -9.85
CA ARG A 211 12.40 16.29 -9.07
C ARG A 211 12.63 17.55 -9.91
N ASP A 212 13.25 17.41 -11.08
CA ASP A 212 13.46 18.52 -12.01
C ASP A 212 12.15 19.05 -12.62
N ILE A 213 11.16 18.18 -12.79
CA ILE A 213 9.81 18.55 -13.22
C ILE A 213 8.99 19.10 -12.06
N GLN A 214 8.96 18.39 -10.93
CA GLN A 214 8.24 18.79 -9.73
C GLN A 214 8.65 20.21 -9.30
N LYS A 215 9.96 20.54 -9.33
CA LYS A 215 10.45 21.88 -9.02
C LYS A 215 9.82 22.97 -9.91
N LYS A 216 9.62 22.70 -11.21
CA LYS A 216 8.97 23.64 -12.14
C LYS A 216 7.48 23.77 -11.84
N GLU A 217 6.81 22.67 -11.57
CA GLU A 217 5.38 22.64 -11.24
C GLU A 217 5.08 23.41 -9.95
N MET A 218 5.89 23.21 -8.91
CA MET A 218 5.74 23.91 -7.64
C MET A 218 5.93 25.42 -7.77
N ALA A 219 6.73 25.90 -8.74
CA ALA A 219 6.86 27.33 -9.01
C ALA A 219 5.55 27.96 -9.56
N VAL A 220 4.66 27.16 -10.16
CA VAL A 220 3.32 27.57 -10.63
C VAL A 220 2.30 27.57 -9.48
N ARG A 221 2.62 26.91 -8.35
CA ARG A 221 1.80 26.85 -7.12
C ARG A 221 0.46 26.12 -7.25
N LEU A 222 0.34 25.22 -8.21
CA LEU A 222 -0.81 24.29 -8.31
C LEU A 222 -0.54 22.92 -7.66
N GLY A 223 0.67 22.72 -7.12
CA GLY A 223 1.09 21.43 -6.55
C GLY A 223 1.81 20.54 -7.57
N PRO A 224 2.27 19.36 -7.13
CA PRO A 224 2.90 18.38 -8.02
C PRO A 224 1.87 17.77 -8.98
N ALA A 225 2.31 17.46 -10.21
CA ALA A 225 1.52 16.78 -11.21
C ALA A 225 2.38 15.76 -11.97
N LYS A 226 2.97 16.09 -13.12
CA LYS A 226 3.86 15.21 -13.88
C LYS A 226 5.14 14.83 -13.12
N GLY A 227 5.49 15.59 -12.08
CA GLY A 227 6.48 15.21 -11.10
C GLY A 227 6.18 13.92 -10.32
N LYS A 228 4.91 13.46 -10.31
CA LYS A 228 4.39 12.35 -9.48
C LYS A 228 3.46 11.39 -10.24
N ASP A 229 2.67 11.89 -11.19
CA ASP A 229 1.59 11.16 -11.89
C ASP A 229 1.97 9.83 -12.57
N PHE A 230 3.26 9.59 -12.81
CA PHE A 230 3.73 8.53 -13.69
C PHE A 230 3.89 7.19 -12.98
N CYS A 231 4.21 7.17 -11.68
CA CYS A 231 4.48 5.94 -10.95
C CYS A 231 4.54 6.19 -9.44
N SER A 232 3.76 5.41 -8.70
CA SER A 232 3.95 5.22 -7.25
C SER A 232 3.89 3.72 -6.98
N ILE A 233 4.44 3.26 -5.86
CA ILE A 233 4.58 1.83 -5.57
C ILE A 233 3.98 1.55 -4.20
N ILE A 234 3.18 0.49 -4.09
CA ILE A 234 2.70 0.01 -2.80
C ILE A 234 2.96 -1.48 -2.62
N GLY A 235 3.24 -1.90 -1.39
CA GLY A 235 3.37 -3.31 -1.05
C GLY A 235 4.46 -3.62 -0.03
N PRO A 236 4.89 -4.89 0.06
CA PRO A 236 4.36 -6.04 -0.69
C PRO A 236 2.97 -6.48 -0.19
N VAL A 237 2.58 -6.03 1.01
CA VAL A 237 1.34 -6.39 1.70
C VAL A 237 0.72 -5.16 2.35
N ILE A 238 -0.54 -5.27 2.75
CA ILE A 238 -1.17 -4.41 3.76
C ILE A 238 -1.21 -5.20 5.07
N THR A 239 -0.51 -4.73 6.09
CA THR A 239 -0.65 -5.27 7.45
C THR A 239 -1.86 -4.62 8.10
N THR A 240 -2.83 -5.43 8.52
CA THR A 240 -4.09 -4.92 9.07
C THR A 240 -3.90 -4.27 10.45
N ILE A 241 -4.74 -3.29 10.76
CA ILE A 241 -4.64 -2.43 11.95
C ILE A 241 -4.65 -3.20 13.28
N ASP A 242 -5.26 -4.38 13.31
CA ASP A 242 -5.32 -5.25 14.50
C ASP A 242 -3.97 -5.90 14.85
N GLU A 243 -3.05 -6.06 13.90
CA GLU A 243 -1.67 -6.47 14.20
C GLU A 243 -0.90 -5.40 14.96
N PHE A 244 -1.37 -4.16 14.88
CA PHE A 244 -0.83 -3.02 15.62
C PHE A 244 -1.70 -2.68 16.85
N ASN A 245 -2.41 -3.67 17.41
CA ASN A 245 -3.28 -3.49 18.58
C ASN A 245 -4.36 -2.42 18.42
N ASN A 246 -4.78 -2.14 17.18
CA ASN A 246 -5.73 -1.08 16.85
C ASN A 246 -5.27 0.33 17.26
N VAL A 247 -3.96 0.58 17.24
CA VAL A 247 -3.37 1.90 17.41
C VAL A 247 -2.47 2.23 16.22
N GLU A 248 -2.24 3.52 16.00
CA GLU A 248 -1.27 3.96 15.00
C GLU A 248 0.14 3.52 15.43
N PRO A 249 0.88 2.79 14.58
CA PRO A 249 2.15 2.24 14.97
C PRO A 249 3.29 3.26 14.76
N ASP A 250 4.29 3.18 15.63
CA ASP A 250 5.60 3.80 15.45
C ASP A 250 6.56 2.72 14.92
N LEU A 251 6.87 2.78 13.63
CA LEU A 251 7.55 1.73 12.88
C LEU A 251 8.89 2.24 12.36
N LEU A 252 9.92 1.41 12.52
CA LEU A 252 11.21 1.66 11.86
C LEU A 252 11.03 1.60 10.34
N MET A 253 11.53 2.63 9.66
CA MET A 253 11.50 2.76 8.21
C MET A 253 12.93 2.95 7.68
N THR A 254 13.36 2.13 6.72
CA THR A 254 14.67 2.28 6.06
C THR A 254 14.57 2.15 4.55
N ALA A 255 15.53 2.78 3.86
CA ALA A 255 15.72 2.59 2.42
C ALA A 255 17.18 2.21 2.14
N THR A 256 17.36 1.21 1.28
CA THR A 256 18.67 0.85 0.74
C THR A 256 18.65 0.94 -0.78
N ILE A 257 19.74 1.43 -1.36
CA ILE A 257 19.95 1.49 -2.81
C ILE A 257 21.17 0.64 -3.13
N ASN A 258 20.97 -0.41 -3.93
CA ASN A 258 21.99 -1.42 -4.22
C ASN A 258 22.65 -2.00 -2.93
N GLY A 259 21.86 -2.16 -1.87
CA GLY A 259 22.31 -2.68 -0.57
C GLY A 259 23.00 -1.66 0.35
N GLU A 260 23.21 -0.41 -0.07
CA GLU A 260 23.69 0.66 0.80
C GLU A 260 22.51 1.38 1.46
N GLU A 261 22.48 1.46 2.80
CA GLU A 261 21.47 2.25 3.52
C GLU A 261 21.62 3.75 3.23
N TRP A 262 20.56 4.35 2.71
CA TRP A 262 20.48 5.78 2.42
C TRP A 262 19.55 6.52 3.37
N SER A 263 18.50 5.86 3.85
CA SER A 263 17.49 6.44 4.74
C SER A 263 17.27 5.59 5.98
N ARG A 264 17.04 6.26 7.10
CA ARG A 264 16.54 5.67 8.35
C ARG A 264 15.67 6.68 9.10
N GLY A 265 14.43 6.32 9.36
CA GLY A 265 13.46 7.13 10.08
C GLY A 265 12.44 6.29 10.85
N GLN A 266 11.47 6.98 11.44
CA GLN A 266 10.39 6.38 12.23
C GLN A 266 9.05 6.96 11.75
N SER A 267 8.02 6.12 11.60
CA SER A 267 6.69 6.61 11.21
C SER A 267 6.06 7.51 12.28
N GLY A 268 6.43 7.33 13.55
CA GLY A 268 5.98 8.17 14.66
C GLY A 268 6.58 9.58 14.71
N ASP A 269 7.58 9.89 13.87
CA ASP A 269 8.12 11.25 13.73
C ASP A 269 7.16 12.20 12.99
N SER A 270 6.02 11.69 12.50
CA SER A 270 4.98 12.49 11.85
C SER A 270 4.38 13.53 12.80
N HIS A 271 4.21 14.77 12.34
CA HIS A 271 3.61 15.85 13.13
C HIS A 271 2.10 15.66 13.30
N PHE A 272 1.45 15.10 12.28
CA PHE A 272 0.03 14.74 12.33
C PHE A 272 -0.13 13.22 12.32
N SER A 273 -1.03 12.71 13.15
CA SER A 273 -1.47 11.31 13.11
C SER A 273 -2.36 11.05 11.90
N PHE A 274 -2.48 9.80 11.46
CA PHE A 274 -3.46 9.43 10.42
C PHE A 274 -4.88 9.73 10.88
N SER A 275 -5.17 9.62 12.18
CA SER A 275 -6.46 10.01 12.76
C SER A 275 -6.77 11.49 12.58
N GLN A 276 -5.78 12.37 12.75
CA GLN A 276 -5.90 13.80 12.48
C GLN A 276 -6.07 14.07 10.97
N MET A 277 -5.33 13.35 10.12
CA MET A 277 -5.44 13.45 8.67
C MET A 277 -6.84 13.04 8.18
N ILE A 278 -7.39 11.92 8.66
CA ILE A 278 -8.76 11.47 8.35
C ILE A 278 -9.78 12.51 8.81
N ALA A 279 -9.67 12.99 10.06
CA ALA A 279 -10.60 13.97 10.59
C ALA A 279 -10.62 15.25 9.73
N HIS A 280 -9.43 15.72 9.34
CA HIS A 280 -9.29 16.88 8.46
C HIS A 280 -9.88 16.64 7.07
N VAL A 281 -9.53 15.53 6.40
CA VAL A 281 -10.08 15.23 5.07
C VAL A 281 -11.59 15.09 5.11
N SER A 282 -12.14 14.50 6.17
CA SER A 282 -13.56 14.20 6.24
C SER A 282 -14.45 15.43 6.46
N MET A 283 -13.91 16.64 6.61
CA MET A 283 -14.68 17.88 6.80
C MET A 283 -15.54 18.18 5.57
N ASP A 284 -16.82 17.81 5.65
CA ASP A 284 -17.81 17.88 4.55
C ASP A 284 -17.36 17.20 3.24
N GLU A 285 -16.42 16.26 3.34
CA GLU A 285 -15.93 15.42 2.25
C GLU A 285 -15.99 13.94 2.67
N TRP A 286 -16.41 13.07 1.76
CA TRP A 286 -16.42 11.63 2.01
C TRP A 286 -15.00 11.07 1.97
N VAL A 287 -14.64 10.35 3.02
CA VAL A 287 -13.55 9.38 3.02
C VAL A 287 -14.15 8.03 2.65
N LEU A 288 -13.58 7.34 1.66
CA LEU A 288 -14.16 6.12 1.09
C LEU A 288 -13.26 4.90 1.34
N PRO A 289 -13.82 3.68 1.42
CA PRO A 289 -13.02 2.46 1.43
C PRO A 289 -12.08 2.42 0.23
N ALA A 290 -10.87 1.89 0.44
CA ALA A 290 -9.76 1.90 -0.51
C ALA A 290 -9.23 3.30 -0.88
N ASP A 291 -9.59 4.36 -0.15
CA ASP A 291 -8.75 5.57 -0.15
C ASP A 291 -7.36 5.21 0.41
N LEU A 292 -6.31 5.74 -0.24
CA LEU A 292 -4.92 5.58 0.13
C LEU A 292 -4.36 6.92 0.58
N PHE A 293 -3.86 6.97 1.82
CA PHE A 293 -3.23 8.16 2.38
C PHE A 293 -1.73 7.88 2.56
N GLY A 294 -0.87 8.60 1.85
CA GLY A 294 0.57 8.63 2.11
C GLY A 294 0.89 9.55 3.27
N SER A 295 1.80 9.15 4.15
CA SER A 295 2.22 9.98 5.30
C SER A 295 2.95 11.27 4.91
N GLY A 296 3.46 11.33 3.68
CA GLY A 296 4.60 12.15 3.32
C GLY A 296 5.91 11.46 3.69
N THR A 297 6.95 11.76 2.93
CA THR A 297 8.28 11.17 3.05
C THR A 297 8.81 11.24 4.49
N VAL A 298 9.15 10.10 5.07
CA VAL A 298 9.81 10.04 6.39
C VAL A 298 11.13 10.81 6.34
N GLY A 299 11.59 11.39 7.44
CA GLY A 299 12.87 12.14 7.44
C GLY A 299 14.03 11.31 6.88
N THR A 300 14.84 11.91 5.99
CA THR A 300 15.89 11.26 5.17
C THR A 300 15.38 10.25 4.12
N GLY A 301 14.06 10.10 3.99
CA GLY A 301 13.34 9.15 3.16
C GLY A 301 13.41 9.40 1.66
N CYS A 302 14.20 10.36 1.19
CA CYS A 302 14.42 10.60 -0.23
C CYS A 302 15.83 11.10 -0.52
N GLY A 303 16.24 10.91 -1.77
CA GLY A 303 17.51 11.40 -2.30
C GLY A 303 17.67 12.92 -2.20
N LEU A 304 16.58 13.68 -2.39
CA LEU A 304 16.58 15.13 -2.25
C LEU A 304 17.11 15.59 -0.88
N GLU A 305 16.80 14.91 0.21
CA GLU A 305 17.22 15.32 1.57
C GLU A 305 18.70 15.07 1.85
N ILE A 306 19.27 14.06 1.19
CA ILE A 306 20.62 13.53 1.46
C ILE A 306 21.62 13.80 0.32
N ASP A 307 21.19 14.50 -0.73
CA ASP A 307 21.99 14.82 -1.93
C ASP A 307 22.54 13.57 -2.64
N LYS A 308 21.73 12.51 -2.68
CA LYS A 308 21.97 11.29 -3.47
C LYS A 308 20.85 11.09 -4.48
N TRP A 309 21.12 10.51 -5.64
CA TRP A 309 20.14 10.37 -6.73
C TRP A 309 20.20 8.98 -7.34
N ILE A 310 19.05 8.34 -7.46
CA ILE A 310 18.93 7.03 -8.12
C ILE A 310 19.32 7.12 -9.60
N GLN A 311 19.96 6.07 -10.09
CA GLN A 311 20.42 5.93 -11.46
C GLN A 311 19.67 4.80 -12.18
N PRO A 312 19.62 4.82 -13.53
CA PRO A 312 19.16 3.68 -14.30
C PRO A 312 19.87 2.39 -13.87
N GLY A 313 19.10 1.34 -13.61
CA GLY A 313 19.59 0.02 -13.18
C GLY A 313 19.69 -0.18 -11.67
N ASP A 314 19.58 0.89 -10.85
CA ASP A 314 19.60 0.77 -9.39
C ASP A 314 18.45 -0.09 -8.87
N GLU A 315 18.73 -0.86 -7.82
CA GLU A 315 17.72 -1.56 -7.03
C GLU A 315 17.39 -0.73 -5.78
N ILE A 316 16.11 -0.43 -5.60
CA ILE A 316 15.58 0.22 -4.40
C ILE A 316 14.95 -0.88 -3.54
N GLU A 317 15.35 -0.98 -2.27
CA GLU A 317 14.65 -1.76 -1.26
C GLU A 317 14.23 -0.85 -0.12
N LEU A 318 12.92 -0.73 0.08
CA LEU A 318 12.30 -0.08 1.22
C LEU A 318 11.91 -1.14 2.25
N PHE A 319 12.14 -0.86 3.52
CA PHE A 319 11.73 -1.71 4.63
C PHE A 319 10.92 -0.91 5.64
N VAL A 320 9.82 -1.51 6.10
CA VAL A 320 9.03 -0.99 7.22
C VAL A 320 8.73 -2.13 8.19
N GLU A 321 9.05 -1.91 9.46
CA GLU A 321 8.78 -2.85 10.54
C GLU A 321 7.31 -3.27 10.58
N GLY A 322 7.05 -4.56 10.85
CA GLY A 322 5.68 -5.11 10.84
C GLY A 322 5.04 -5.28 9.45
N ILE A 323 5.58 -4.66 8.39
CA ILE A 323 5.05 -4.75 7.02
C ILE A 323 5.93 -5.65 6.16
N GLY A 324 7.23 -5.35 6.03
CA GLY A 324 8.16 -6.17 5.25
C GLY A 324 9.06 -5.34 4.34
N LYS A 325 9.40 -5.90 3.18
CA LYS A 325 10.31 -5.29 2.19
C LYS A 325 9.62 -5.07 0.86
N LEU A 326 9.73 -3.86 0.32
CA LEU A 326 9.27 -3.48 -1.02
C LEU A 326 10.49 -3.22 -1.90
N LYS A 327 10.71 -4.07 -2.90
CA LYS A 327 11.86 -3.98 -3.81
C LYS A 327 11.41 -3.65 -5.22
N ASN A 328 12.12 -2.75 -5.89
CA ASN A 328 11.90 -2.44 -7.30
C ASN A 328 13.22 -2.07 -7.99
N LYS A 329 13.31 -2.36 -9.29
CA LYS A 329 14.45 -1.97 -10.12
C LYS A 329 14.11 -0.74 -10.96
N ILE A 330 15.05 0.20 -11.04
CA ILE A 330 14.94 1.37 -11.91
C ILE A 330 15.28 0.97 -13.34
N GLY A 331 14.32 1.16 -14.24
CA GLY A 331 14.48 0.91 -15.66
C GLY A 331 15.37 1.95 -16.35
N ASN A 332 15.75 1.64 -17.59
CA ASN A 332 16.51 2.58 -18.41
C ASN A 332 15.66 3.77 -18.85
N LYS A 333 16.30 4.95 -18.97
CA LYS A 333 15.69 6.10 -19.62
C LYS A 333 15.38 5.76 -21.07
N LYS A 334 14.09 5.80 -21.44
CA LYS A 334 13.68 5.64 -22.84
C LYS A 334 14.21 6.81 -23.66
N ALA A 335 14.84 6.48 -24.79
CA ALA A 335 15.45 7.43 -25.73
C ALA A 335 14.41 8.36 -26.36
#